data_AF-A0A5E7VCV3-F1
#
_entry.id   AF-A0A5E7VCV3-F1
#
_cell.length_a   1.000
_cell.length_b   1.000
_cell.length_c   1.000
_cell.angle_alpha   90.00
_cell.angle_beta   90.00
_cell.angle_gamma   90.00
#
_symmetry.space_group_name_H-M   'P 1'
#
loop_
_entity.id
_entity.type
_entity.pdbx_description
1 polymer ?
#
loop_
_entity_poly.entity_id
_entity_poly.type
_entity_poly.pdbx_seq_one_letter_code
_entity_poly.pdbx_strand_id
1 'polypeptide(L)'
;MIKDKVIWGGCVGLFLTGALFAYGFSGEKAEGFKIVDLFSIISAVATAFAALAAWSAASAAQKQSFDASISIRRQTYRMHFESFNEWLDGVESSLNIEFYRRYELYDTIFPDNRNPSLGFSEVGDPELVSWQKSFKRLADLACKATQPSRREVSTWLGDFASLSGHMHYTFLEADKLQIYLGGRVPSGISPENLKRALPVMGMVLSALTKFSYIEGASSDRGMSLEFEFAFNEFMEAITDTSWHQHEYKVMPI
;
A
#
# COMPACT_ATOMS: atom_id res chain seq x y z
N MET A 1 23.35 -23.68 -4.11
CA MET A 1 23.74 -25.02 -4.59
C MET A 1 25.08 -25.09 -5.31
N ILE A 2 25.36 -24.35 -6.39
CA ILE A 2 26.68 -24.41 -7.07
C ILE A 2 27.79 -23.80 -6.20
N LYS A 3 27.55 -22.65 -5.56
CA LYS A 3 28.47 -22.04 -4.60
C LYS A 3 28.76 -22.94 -3.39
N ASP A 4 27.77 -23.66 -2.89
CA ASP A 4 27.93 -24.59 -1.76
C ASP A 4 28.85 -25.76 -2.11
N LYS A 5 28.77 -26.29 -3.34
CA LYS A 5 29.66 -27.38 -3.83
C LYS A 5 31.11 -26.91 -3.99
N VAL A 6 31.33 -25.67 -4.40
CA VAL A 6 32.68 -25.09 -4.55
C VAL A 6 33.33 -24.88 -3.18
N ILE A 7 32.57 -24.40 -2.19
CA ILE A 7 33.07 -24.21 -0.82
C ILE A 7 33.36 -25.58 -0.16
N TRP A 8 32.47 -26.56 -0.34
CA TRP A 8 32.71 -27.94 0.14
C TRP A 8 33.94 -28.58 -0.52
N GLY A 9 34.10 -28.41 -1.83
CA GLY A 9 35.27 -28.89 -2.57
C GLY A 9 36.57 -28.24 -2.09
N GLY A 10 36.54 -26.94 -1.74
CA GLY A 10 37.67 -26.22 -1.15
C GLY A 10 38.06 -26.76 0.23
N CYS A 11 37.09 -27.01 1.11
CA CYS A 11 37.33 -27.56 2.44
C CYS A 11 37.89 -29.00 2.39
N VAL A 12 37.32 -29.86 1.54
CA VAL A 12 37.83 -31.24 1.34
C VAL A 12 39.21 -31.22 0.72
N GLY A 13 39.46 -30.33 -0.24
CA GLY A 13 40.78 -30.16 -0.87
C GLY A 13 41.85 -29.74 0.14
N LEU A 14 41.55 -28.78 1.02
CA LEU A 14 42.47 -28.36 2.08
C LEU A 14 42.75 -29.48 3.10
N PHE A 15 41.72 -30.25 3.47
CA PHE A 15 41.87 -31.40 4.36
C PHE A 15 42.74 -32.51 3.75
N LEU A 16 42.51 -32.82 2.47
CA LEU A 16 43.32 -33.79 1.73
C LEU A 16 44.77 -33.30 1.54
N THR A 17 44.98 -32.00 1.32
CA THR A 17 46.32 -31.43 1.18
C THR A 17 47.09 -31.53 2.50
N GLY A 18 46.43 -31.26 3.64
CA GLY A 18 47.03 -31.47 4.96
C GLY A 18 47.39 -32.94 5.25
N ALA A 19 46.51 -33.87 4.87
CA ALA A 19 46.76 -35.31 5.01
C ALA A 19 47.89 -35.81 4.09
N LEU A 20 47.95 -35.33 2.84
CA LEU A 20 49.01 -35.64 1.88
C LEU A 20 50.35 -35.04 2.30
N PHE A 21 50.35 -33.83 2.88
CA PHE A 21 51.55 -33.20 3.43
C PHE A 21 52.10 -33.99 4.64
N ALA A 22 51.23 -34.44 5.54
CA ALA A 22 51.61 -35.31 6.65
C ALA A 22 52.14 -36.68 6.17
N TYR A 23 51.49 -37.28 5.16
CA TYR A 23 51.93 -38.55 4.58
C TYR A 23 53.28 -38.41 3.85
N GLY A 24 53.47 -37.34 3.07
CA GLY A 24 54.71 -37.09 2.31
C GLY A 24 55.94 -36.85 3.19
N PHE A 25 55.77 -36.28 4.39
CA PHE A 25 56.84 -36.11 5.37
C PHE A 25 57.05 -37.33 6.29
N SER A 26 56.13 -38.30 6.29
CA SER A 26 56.25 -39.56 7.04
C SER A 26 57.03 -40.65 6.30
N GLY A 27 57.45 -40.37 5.06
CA GLY A 27 57.95 -41.33 4.08
C GLY A 27 59.45 -41.65 4.07
N GLU A 28 60.20 -41.40 5.14
CA GLU A 28 61.52 -42.02 5.31
C GLU A 28 61.72 -42.51 6.75
N LYS A 29 61.73 -43.85 6.87
CA LYS A 29 62.09 -44.68 8.03
C LYS A 29 61.30 -44.42 9.32
N ALA A 30 60.46 -45.42 9.63
CA ALA A 30 59.81 -45.60 10.91
C ALA A 30 60.81 -45.65 12.07
N GLU A 31 61.00 -44.52 12.73
CA GLU A 31 61.53 -44.43 14.09
C GLU A 31 60.68 -43.46 14.90
N GLY A 32 59.83 -44.04 15.76
CA GLY A 32 59.10 -43.35 16.83
C GLY A 32 57.96 -42.47 16.35
N PHE A 33 56.80 -42.57 17.00
CA PHE A 33 55.73 -41.59 16.90
C PHE A 33 56.32 -40.22 17.29
N LYS A 34 56.65 -39.36 16.32
CA LYS A 34 57.31 -38.07 16.60
C LYS A 34 56.26 -37.09 17.10
N ILE A 35 56.64 -36.28 18.08
CA ILE A 35 55.78 -35.23 18.68
C ILE A 35 55.11 -34.34 17.61
N VAL A 36 55.77 -34.16 16.47
CA VAL A 36 55.29 -33.40 15.30
C VAL A 36 54.04 -34.02 14.64
N ASP A 37 53.91 -35.35 14.62
CA ASP A 37 52.73 -36.04 14.09
C ASP A 37 51.50 -35.85 15.00
N LEU A 38 51.73 -35.85 16.32
CA LEU A 38 50.71 -35.56 17.31
C LEU A 38 50.19 -34.11 17.18
N PHE A 39 51.09 -33.13 16.99
CA PHE A 39 50.70 -31.74 16.75
C PHE A 39 49.91 -31.57 15.46
N SER A 40 50.24 -32.32 14.40
CA SER A 40 49.54 -32.27 13.12
C SER A 40 48.10 -32.80 13.23
N ILE A 41 47.91 -33.90 13.96
CA ILE A 41 46.57 -34.46 14.25
C ILE A 41 45.75 -33.49 15.11
N ILE A 42 46.35 -32.93 16.16
CA ILE A 42 45.68 -31.95 17.03
C ILE A 42 45.30 -30.70 16.25
N SER A 43 46.16 -30.21 15.35
CA SER A 43 45.90 -29.05 14.49
C SER A 43 44.77 -29.32 13.49
N ALA A 44 44.74 -30.50 12.86
CA ALA A 44 43.67 -30.90 11.96
C ALA A 44 42.31 -31.01 12.67
N VAL A 45 42.30 -31.60 13.88
CA VAL A 45 41.10 -31.68 14.73
C VAL A 45 40.64 -30.28 15.17
N ALA A 46 41.57 -29.41 15.61
CA ALA A 46 41.26 -28.03 15.95
C ALA A 46 40.70 -27.23 14.76
N THR A 47 41.23 -27.45 13.56
CA THR A 47 40.74 -26.84 12.32
C THR A 47 39.34 -27.33 11.96
N ALA A 48 39.05 -28.62 12.14
CA ALA A 48 37.72 -29.17 11.93
C ALA A 48 36.69 -28.59 12.92
N PHE A 49 37.05 -28.44 14.20
CA PHE A 49 36.20 -27.77 15.20
C PHE A 49 35.99 -26.29 14.88
N ALA A 50 37.03 -25.58 14.44
CA ALA A 50 36.91 -24.19 14.01
C ALA A 50 36.00 -24.04 12.77
N ALA A 51 36.09 -24.96 11.81
CA ALA A 51 35.21 -24.96 10.63
C ALA A 51 33.75 -25.24 10.98
N LEU A 52 33.48 -26.20 11.88
CA LEU A 52 32.13 -26.46 12.39
C LEU A 52 31.57 -25.28 13.18
N ALA A 53 32.39 -24.65 14.03
CA ALA A 53 32.00 -23.45 14.75
C ALA A 53 31.70 -22.29 13.79
N ALA A 54 32.55 -22.06 12.78
CA ALA A 54 32.34 -21.04 11.76
C ALA A 54 31.06 -21.30 10.93
N TRP A 55 30.77 -22.56 10.58
CA TRP A 55 29.50 -22.92 9.92
C TRP A 55 28.31 -22.59 10.81
N SER A 56 28.34 -23.03 12.07
CA SER A 56 27.23 -22.79 13.01
C SER A 56 26.99 -21.29 13.19
N ALA A 57 28.06 -20.50 13.33
CA ALA A 57 28.00 -19.04 13.43
C ALA A 57 27.45 -18.40 12.14
N ALA A 58 27.90 -18.85 10.96
CA ALA A 58 27.39 -18.36 9.68
C ALA A 58 25.90 -18.67 9.48
N SER A 59 25.46 -19.87 9.85
CA SER A 59 24.05 -20.27 9.79
C SER A 59 23.18 -19.45 10.76
N ALA A 60 23.68 -19.17 11.97
CA ALA A 60 23.01 -18.32 12.94
C ALA A 60 22.94 -16.87 12.45
N ALA A 61 24.02 -16.34 11.88
CA ALA A 61 24.07 -15.00 11.30
C ALA A 61 23.11 -14.86 10.11
N GLN A 62 23.00 -15.88 9.25
CA GLN A 62 22.05 -15.89 8.15
C GLN A 62 20.60 -15.87 8.64
N LYS A 63 20.27 -16.68 9.65
CA LYS A 63 18.95 -16.68 10.27
C LYS A 63 18.65 -15.32 10.91
N GLN A 64 19.59 -14.78 11.68
CA GLN A 64 19.45 -13.48 12.32
C GLN A 64 19.27 -12.36 11.29
N SER A 65 19.98 -12.42 10.17
CA SER A 65 19.83 -11.46 9.06
C SER A 65 18.44 -11.53 8.43
N PHE A 66 17.90 -12.73 8.22
CA PHE A 66 16.55 -12.91 7.69
C PHE A 66 15.49 -12.38 8.67
N ASP A 67 15.56 -12.76 9.94
CA ASP A 67 14.65 -12.29 10.98
C ASP A 67 14.73 -10.77 11.15
N ALA A 68 15.93 -10.19 11.09
CA ALA A 68 16.14 -8.75 11.10
C ALA A 68 15.50 -8.07 9.89
N SER A 69 15.64 -8.63 8.68
CA SER A 69 15.00 -8.06 7.48
C SER A 69 13.47 -8.03 7.58
N ILE A 70 12.85 -9.07 8.14
CA ILE A 70 11.40 -9.11 8.36
C ILE A 70 10.99 -8.08 9.42
N SER A 71 11.79 -7.95 10.49
CA SER A 71 11.53 -6.97 11.55
C SER A 71 11.60 -5.54 11.02
N ILE A 72 12.66 -5.21 10.26
CA ILE A 72 12.82 -3.92 9.58
C ILE A 72 11.63 -3.68 8.67
N ARG A 73 11.25 -4.67 7.87
CA ARG A 73 10.13 -4.57 6.93
C ARG A 73 8.80 -4.22 7.61
N ARG A 74 8.52 -4.86 8.75
CA ARG A 74 7.33 -4.56 9.58
C ARG A 74 7.40 -3.17 10.19
N GLN A 75 8.58 -2.74 10.64
CA GLN A 75 8.78 -1.40 11.17
C GLN A 75 8.57 -0.33 10.09
N THR A 76 9.13 -0.52 8.89
CA THR A 76 8.91 0.37 7.74
C THR A 76 7.44 0.50 7.39
N TYR A 77 6.70 -0.62 7.32
CA TYR A 77 5.25 -0.59 7.11
C TYR A 77 4.53 0.22 8.19
N ARG A 78 4.83 -0.01 9.48
CA ARG A 78 4.19 0.72 10.59
C ARG A 78 4.44 2.21 10.50
N MET A 79 5.70 2.62 10.30
CA MET A 79 6.05 4.03 10.19
C MET A 79 5.38 4.69 8.99
N HIS A 80 5.30 4.00 7.84
CA HIS A 80 4.62 4.53 6.66
C HIS A 80 3.11 4.64 6.85
N PHE A 81 2.48 3.66 7.51
CA PHE A 81 1.05 3.70 7.85
C PHE A 81 0.74 4.79 8.90
N GLU A 82 1.61 5.00 9.88
CA GLU A 82 1.50 6.09 10.86
C GLU A 82 1.60 7.46 10.15
N SER A 83 2.60 7.65 9.29
CA SER A 83 2.76 8.85 8.46
C SER A 83 1.54 9.08 7.55
N PHE A 84 0.98 8.01 6.97
CA PHE A 84 -0.24 8.10 6.17
C PHE A 84 -1.42 8.58 7.01
N ASN A 85 -1.62 8.07 8.22
CA ASN A 85 -2.71 8.51 9.09
C ASN A 85 -2.54 9.97 9.54
N GLU A 86 -1.33 10.38 9.89
CA GLU A 86 -1.02 11.78 10.23
C GLU A 86 -1.29 12.71 9.04
N TRP A 87 -0.94 12.26 7.83
CA TRP A 87 -1.26 12.98 6.60
C TRP A 87 -2.78 13.11 6.39
N LEU A 88 -3.53 12.02 6.58
CA LEU A 88 -4.99 12.05 6.49
C LEU A 88 -5.62 13.00 7.52
N ASP A 89 -5.13 13.03 8.77
CA ASP A 89 -5.60 13.97 9.80
C ASP A 89 -5.43 15.43 9.35
N GLY A 90 -4.30 15.75 8.70
CA GLY A 90 -4.07 17.06 8.10
C GLY A 90 -5.07 17.40 6.98
N VAL A 91 -5.42 16.42 6.15
CA VAL A 91 -6.41 16.57 5.08
C VAL A 91 -7.82 16.75 5.65
N GLU A 92 -8.20 15.98 6.66
CA GLU A 92 -9.49 16.11 7.37
C GLU A 92 -9.68 17.50 7.96
N SER A 93 -8.68 17.97 8.71
CA SER A 93 -8.75 19.29 9.35
C SER A 93 -8.79 20.43 8.33
N SER A 94 -8.07 20.31 7.21
CA SER A 94 -8.01 21.38 6.21
C SER A 94 -9.24 21.44 5.31
N LEU A 95 -9.85 20.29 5.00
CA LEU A 95 -11.01 20.21 4.09
C LEU A 95 -12.36 20.09 4.82
N ASN A 96 -12.33 19.91 6.15
CA ASN A 96 -13.49 19.61 6.98
C ASN A 96 -14.24 18.37 6.47
N ILE A 97 -13.51 17.26 6.42
CA ILE A 97 -13.99 15.93 6.01
C ILE A 97 -13.58 14.89 7.04
N GLU A 98 -14.08 13.66 6.89
CA GLU A 98 -13.72 12.51 7.71
C GLU A 98 -13.41 11.32 6.82
N PHE A 99 -12.23 10.70 7.00
CA PHE A 99 -11.88 9.42 6.41
C PHE A 99 -12.31 8.28 7.33
N TYR A 100 -13.08 7.35 6.79
CA TYR A 100 -13.43 6.10 7.47
C TYR A 100 -12.57 4.94 6.93
N ARG A 101 -12.54 3.79 7.62
CA ARG A 101 -11.85 2.57 7.16
C ARG A 101 -10.44 2.83 6.60
N ARG A 102 -9.67 3.74 7.23
CA ARG A 102 -8.35 4.20 6.76
C ARG A 102 -7.34 3.08 6.48
N TYR A 103 -7.46 1.98 7.21
CA TYR A 103 -6.67 0.77 6.98
C TYR A 103 -6.87 0.18 5.58
N GLU A 104 -8.12 0.12 5.13
CA GLU A 104 -8.47 -0.42 3.81
C GLU A 104 -8.13 0.55 2.69
N LEU A 105 -8.27 1.85 2.93
CA LEU A 105 -7.77 2.88 2.04
C LEU A 105 -6.26 2.71 1.82
N TYR A 106 -5.50 2.51 2.91
CA TYR A 106 -4.06 2.26 2.81
C TYR A 106 -3.75 0.96 2.06
N ASP A 107 -4.44 -0.15 2.36
CA ASP A 107 -4.23 -1.44 1.68
C ASP A 107 -4.62 -1.35 0.18
N THR A 108 -5.54 -0.48 -0.20
CA THR A 108 -5.90 -0.22 -1.61
C THR A 108 -4.81 0.56 -2.33
N ILE A 109 -4.26 1.60 -1.67
CA ILE A 109 -3.19 2.43 -2.24
C ILE A 109 -1.85 1.67 -2.25
N PHE A 110 -1.59 0.81 -1.26
CA PHE A 110 -0.31 0.12 -1.07
C PHE A 110 -0.49 -1.38 -0.75
N PRO A 111 -1.01 -2.19 -1.70
CA PRO A 111 -1.46 -3.56 -1.44
C PRO A 111 -0.36 -4.51 -0.93
N ASP A 112 0.87 -4.32 -1.41
CA ASP A 112 1.98 -5.20 -1.03
C ASP A 112 2.58 -4.86 0.34
N ASN A 113 2.28 -3.67 0.87
CA ASN A 113 3.06 -3.11 1.98
C ASN A 113 2.86 -3.82 3.32
N ARG A 114 1.71 -4.47 3.49
CA ARG A 114 1.37 -5.23 4.69
C ARG A 114 2.11 -6.58 4.76
N ASN A 115 2.40 -7.18 3.62
CA ASN A 115 3.02 -8.50 3.56
C ASN A 115 4.55 -8.37 3.65
N PRO A 116 5.19 -8.79 4.75
CA PRO A 116 6.63 -8.63 4.91
C PRO A 116 7.44 -9.53 3.96
N SER A 117 6.80 -10.49 3.29
CA SER A 117 7.43 -11.33 2.27
C SER A 117 7.48 -10.66 0.88
N LEU A 118 6.75 -9.55 0.68
CA LEU A 118 6.75 -8.77 -0.56
C LEU A 118 7.63 -7.52 -0.41
N GLY A 119 7.92 -6.89 -1.56
CA GLY A 119 8.64 -5.62 -1.61
C GLY A 119 7.90 -4.52 -0.84
N PHE A 120 8.65 -3.54 -0.33
CA PHE A 120 8.07 -2.27 0.11
C PHE A 120 8.03 -1.31 -1.08
N SER A 121 6.90 -0.63 -1.24
CA SER A 121 6.75 0.44 -2.21
C SER A 121 6.23 1.69 -1.50
N GLU A 122 6.93 2.81 -1.68
CA GLU A 122 6.42 4.14 -1.33
C GLU A 122 5.52 4.69 -2.44
N VAL A 123 5.60 4.11 -3.64
CA VAL A 123 4.74 4.46 -4.77
C VAL A 123 3.43 3.68 -4.66
N GLY A 124 2.31 4.38 -4.76
CA GLY A 124 1.00 3.77 -4.68
C GLY A 124 0.60 3.00 -5.94
N ASP A 125 -0.51 2.28 -5.83
CA ASP A 125 -1.06 1.45 -6.88
C ASP A 125 -1.57 2.30 -8.07
N PRO A 126 -1.41 1.83 -9.33
CA PRO A 126 -2.00 2.47 -10.50
C PRO A 126 -3.53 2.67 -10.43
N GLU A 127 -4.23 2.01 -9.51
CA GLU A 127 -5.65 2.23 -9.23
C GLU A 127 -5.99 3.70 -9.02
N LEU A 128 -5.13 4.52 -8.40
CA LEU A 128 -5.39 5.96 -8.23
C LEU A 128 -5.51 6.69 -9.57
N VAL A 129 -4.84 6.22 -10.63
CA VAL A 129 -5.00 6.77 -11.99
C VAL A 129 -6.41 6.49 -12.52
N SER A 130 -7.01 5.35 -12.15
CA SER A 130 -8.40 5.04 -12.49
C SER A 130 -9.38 5.95 -11.74
N TRP A 131 -9.06 6.31 -10.49
CA TRP A 131 -9.84 7.27 -9.70
C TRP A 131 -9.76 8.67 -10.31
N GLN A 132 -8.58 9.12 -10.75
CA GLN A 132 -8.40 10.37 -11.49
C GLN A 132 -9.23 10.41 -12.78
N LYS A 133 -9.27 9.32 -13.56
CA LYS A 133 -10.12 9.22 -14.75
C LYS A 133 -11.61 9.30 -14.39
N SER A 134 -12.02 8.69 -13.29
CA SER A 134 -13.40 8.75 -12.80
C SER A 134 -13.79 10.15 -12.34
N PHE A 135 -12.92 10.82 -11.58
CA PHE A 135 -13.07 12.22 -11.21
C PHE A 135 -13.19 13.13 -12.43
N LYS A 136 -12.33 12.94 -13.44
CA LYS A 136 -12.37 13.72 -14.68
C LYS A 136 -13.74 13.59 -15.37
N ARG A 137 -14.33 12.39 -15.43
CA ARG A 137 -15.66 12.19 -16.02
C ARG A 137 -16.75 12.94 -15.25
N LEU A 138 -16.71 12.92 -13.92
CA LEU A 138 -17.62 13.68 -13.06
C LEU A 138 -17.49 15.19 -13.31
N ALA A 139 -16.26 15.71 -13.31
CA ALA A 139 -15.99 17.12 -13.54
C ALA A 139 -16.37 17.55 -14.97
N ASP A 140 -16.08 16.72 -15.97
CA ASP A 140 -16.40 16.99 -17.37
C ASP A 140 -17.91 17.10 -17.58
N LEU A 141 -18.72 16.25 -16.92
CA LEU A 141 -20.18 16.34 -16.98
C LEU A 141 -20.71 17.59 -16.28
N ALA A 142 -20.19 17.90 -15.09
CA ALA A 142 -20.60 19.06 -14.30
C ALA A 142 -20.24 20.41 -14.93
N CYS A 143 -19.21 20.44 -15.78
CA CYS A 143 -18.75 21.65 -16.46
C CYS A 143 -19.38 21.86 -17.85
N LYS A 144 -20.24 20.95 -18.34
CA LYS A 144 -20.85 21.10 -19.68
C LYS A 144 -21.77 22.32 -19.74
N ALA A 145 -21.71 23.05 -20.84
CA ALA A 145 -22.60 24.17 -21.18
C ALA A 145 -23.99 23.70 -21.71
N THR A 146 -24.34 22.43 -21.48
CA THR A 146 -25.62 21.85 -21.88
C THR A 146 -26.26 21.22 -20.66
N GLN A 147 -27.53 21.53 -20.42
CA GLN A 147 -28.27 21.00 -19.27
C GLN A 147 -28.32 19.46 -19.34
N PRO A 148 -27.73 18.74 -18.38
CA PRO A 148 -27.81 17.29 -18.36
C PRO A 148 -29.23 16.84 -18.03
N SER A 149 -29.60 15.66 -18.54
CA SER A 149 -30.86 15.02 -18.19
C SER A 149 -30.88 14.56 -16.72
N ARG A 150 -32.09 14.37 -16.16
CA ARG A 150 -32.26 13.81 -14.80
C ARG A 150 -31.54 12.46 -14.62
N ARG A 151 -31.50 11.63 -15.67
CA ARG A 151 -30.76 10.36 -15.65
C ARG A 151 -29.25 10.57 -15.55
N GLU A 152 -28.71 11.56 -16.26
CA GLU A 152 -27.29 11.92 -16.18
C GLU A 152 -26.95 12.47 -14.79
N VAL A 153 -27.81 13.31 -14.20
CA VAL A 153 -27.64 13.80 -12.81
C VAL A 153 -27.66 12.63 -11.81
N SER A 154 -28.62 11.72 -11.93
CA SER A 154 -28.67 10.53 -11.07
C SER A 154 -27.44 9.63 -11.22
N THR A 155 -26.94 9.49 -12.45
CA THR A 155 -25.71 8.71 -12.72
C THR A 155 -24.50 9.40 -12.10
N TRP A 156 -24.40 10.72 -12.26
CA TRP A 156 -23.35 11.53 -11.64
C TRP A 156 -23.32 11.40 -10.13
N LEU A 157 -24.48 11.40 -9.45
CA LEU A 157 -24.56 11.18 -8.01
C LEU A 157 -24.07 9.79 -7.61
N GLY A 158 -24.40 8.76 -8.40
CA GLY A 158 -23.94 7.39 -8.16
C GLY A 158 -22.43 7.25 -8.33
N ASP A 159 -21.90 7.82 -9.41
CA ASP A 159 -20.46 7.85 -9.69
C ASP A 159 -19.69 8.63 -8.63
N PHE A 160 -20.25 9.75 -8.14
CA PHE A 160 -19.69 10.53 -7.04
C PHE A 160 -19.65 9.70 -5.75
N ALA A 161 -20.75 9.07 -5.37
CA ALA A 161 -20.85 8.24 -4.17
C ALA A 161 -19.92 7.02 -4.23
N SER A 162 -19.78 6.42 -5.41
CA SER A 162 -18.85 5.31 -5.62
C SER A 162 -17.39 5.76 -5.46
N LEU A 163 -17.03 6.92 -6.02
CA LEU A 163 -15.66 7.42 -5.96
C LEU A 163 -15.28 7.90 -4.56
N SER A 164 -16.18 8.59 -3.84
CA SER A 164 -15.96 8.91 -2.43
C SER A 164 -15.89 7.65 -1.56
N GLY A 165 -16.64 6.61 -1.93
CA GLY A 165 -16.56 5.27 -1.37
C GLY A 165 -15.17 4.63 -1.50
N HIS A 166 -14.59 4.63 -2.70
CA HIS A 166 -13.23 4.11 -2.92
C HIS A 166 -12.16 4.90 -2.17
N MET A 167 -12.33 6.22 -2.07
CA MET A 167 -11.42 7.08 -1.31
C MET A 167 -11.73 7.09 0.20
N HIS A 168 -12.76 6.35 0.63
CA HIS A 168 -13.20 6.20 2.00
C HIS A 168 -13.35 7.52 2.79
N TYR A 169 -13.95 8.54 2.19
CA TYR A 169 -14.21 9.80 2.91
C TYR A 169 -15.67 10.24 2.83
N THR A 170 -16.09 11.03 3.82
CA THR A 170 -17.32 11.80 3.82
C THR A 170 -17.00 13.25 4.15
N PHE A 171 -17.76 14.18 3.57
CA PHE A 171 -17.67 15.63 3.87
C PHE A 171 -19.02 16.18 4.32
N LEU A 172 -20.00 15.29 4.49
CA LEU A 172 -21.32 15.63 5.01
C LEU A 172 -21.45 15.07 6.43
N GLU A 173 -21.89 15.91 7.35
CA GLU A 173 -22.21 15.54 8.73
C GLU A 173 -23.37 14.53 8.75
N ALA A 174 -23.34 13.57 9.67
CA ALA A 174 -24.29 12.46 9.72
C ALA A 174 -25.76 12.90 9.94
N ASP A 175 -25.98 14.07 10.54
CA ASP A 175 -27.30 14.62 10.84
C ASP A 175 -27.92 15.43 9.69
N LYS A 176 -27.22 15.55 8.55
CA LYS A 176 -27.70 16.33 7.41
C LYS A 176 -28.56 15.49 6.46
N LEU A 177 -29.52 16.18 5.84
CA LEU A 177 -30.28 15.63 4.72
C LEU A 177 -29.35 15.37 3.55
N GLN A 178 -29.55 14.23 2.88
CA GLN A 178 -28.84 13.89 1.67
C GLN A 178 -29.71 13.07 0.73
N ILE A 179 -29.30 13.01 -0.52
CA ILE A 179 -29.96 12.18 -1.53
C ILE A 179 -29.56 10.72 -1.31
N TYR A 180 -30.56 9.86 -1.18
CA TYR A 180 -30.44 8.41 -1.17
C TYR A 180 -30.80 7.84 -2.54
N LEU A 181 -29.83 7.23 -3.20
CA LEU A 181 -30.03 6.61 -4.50
C LEU A 181 -30.77 5.29 -4.35
N GLY A 182 -31.92 5.16 -5.03
CA GLY A 182 -32.84 4.03 -4.89
C GLY A 182 -33.27 3.76 -3.45
N GLY A 183 -33.33 4.81 -2.61
CA GLY A 183 -33.73 4.76 -1.21
C GLY A 183 -32.70 4.14 -0.25
N ARG A 184 -31.54 3.70 -0.77
CA ARG A 184 -30.58 2.87 -0.02
C ARG A 184 -29.17 3.44 0.02
N VAL A 185 -28.64 3.92 -1.10
CA VAL A 185 -27.24 4.32 -1.19
C VAL A 185 -27.10 5.81 -0.87
N PRO A 186 -26.43 6.20 0.23
CA PRO A 186 -26.21 7.61 0.55
C PRO A 186 -25.27 8.22 -0.49
N SER A 187 -25.65 9.35 -1.07
CA SER A 187 -24.79 10.05 -2.05
C SER A 187 -23.75 10.96 -1.40
N GLY A 188 -23.95 11.37 -0.15
CA GLY A 188 -23.18 12.43 0.49
C GLY A 188 -23.46 13.83 -0.08
N ILE A 189 -24.48 13.97 -0.93
CA ILE A 189 -24.81 15.23 -1.63
C ILE A 189 -26.17 15.76 -1.15
N SER A 190 -26.19 17.08 -0.97
CA SER A 190 -27.33 17.91 -0.65
C SER A 190 -27.27 19.20 -1.49
N PRO A 191 -28.39 19.90 -1.69
CA PRO A 191 -28.39 21.21 -2.34
C PRO A 191 -27.39 22.19 -1.71
N GLU A 192 -27.22 22.13 -0.40
CA GLU A 192 -26.36 23.04 0.36
C GLU A 192 -24.86 22.76 0.13
N ASN A 193 -24.48 21.52 -0.16
CA ASN A 193 -23.08 21.12 -0.30
C ASN A 193 -22.64 20.86 -1.75
N LEU A 194 -23.57 20.89 -2.72
CA LEU A 194 -23.32 20.55 -4.12
C LEU A 194 -22.09 21.26 -4.70
N LYS A 195 -21.98 22.57 -4.49
CA LYS A 195 -20.86 23.40 -5.02
C LYS A 195 -19.51 23.03 -4.43
N ARG A 196 -19.47 22.40 -3.25
CA ARG A 196 -18.24 21.95 -2.59
C ARG A 196 -17.85 20.53 -2.98
N ALA A 197 -18.76 19.73 -3.52
CA ALA A 197 -18.56 18.31 -3.77
C ALA A 197 -17.34 18.01 -4.65
N LEU A 198 -17.27 18.60 -5.86
CA LEU A 198 -16.15 18.39 -6.78
C LEU A 198 -14.84 19.03 -6.32
N PRO A 199 -14.82 20.28 -5.81
CA PRO A 199 -13.59 20.85 -5.25
C PRO A 199 -13.00 19.99 -4.13
N VAL A 200 -13.81 19.54 -3.17
CA VAL A 200 -13.35 18.70 -2.06
C VAL A 200 -12.85 17.36 -2.56
N MET A 201 -13.59 16.68 -3.43
CA MET A 201 -13.18 15.41 -4.02
C MET A 201 -11.84 15.54 -4.79
N GLY A 202 -11.69 16.61 -5.56
CA GLY A 202 -10.46 16.89 -6.30
C GLY A 202 -9.27 17.11 -5.37
N MET A 203 -9.45 17.87 -4.29
CA MET A 203 -8.41 18.09 -3.27
C MET A 203 -8.03 16.81 -2.53
N VAL A 204 -9.01 15.99 -2.13
CA VAL A 204 -8.76 14.67 -1.50
C VAL A 204 -7.94 13.80 -2.43
N LEU A 205 -8.37 13.66 -3.69
CA LEU A 205 -7.66 12.82 -4.66
C LEU A 205 -6.24 13.33 -4.92
N SER A 206 -6.07 14.64 -5.03
CA SER A 206 -4.74 15.27 -5.22
C SER A 206 -3.83 15.05 -4.00
N ALA A 207 -4.39 15.07 -2.78
CA ALA A 207 -3.64 14.77 -1.57
C ALA A 207 -3.20 13.30 -1.50
N LEU A 208 -4.08 12.37 -1.87
CA LEU A 208 -3.76 10.93 -1.92
C LEU A 208 -2.71 10.62 -3.00
N THR A 209 -2.83 11.20 -4.19
CA THR A 209 -1.85 10.99 -5.28
C THR A 209 -0.49 11.59 -4.93
N LYS A 210 -0.47 12.74 -4.24
CA LYS A 210 0.77 13.37 -3.76
C LYS A 210 1.49 12.51 -2.71
N PHE A 211 0.76 11.96 -1.74
CA PHE A 211 1.36 11.04 -0.75
C PHE A 211 1.90 9.78 -1.43
N SER A 212 1.23 9.31 -2.48
CA SER A 212 1.53 8.07 -3.17
C SER A 212 2.55 8.20 -4.31
N TYR A 213 3.13 9.39 -4.51
CA TYR A 213 4.06 9.70 -5.61
C TYR A 213 3.49 9.38 -7.02
N ILE A 214 2.18 9.48 -7.20
CA ILE A 214 1.53 9.29 -8.49
C ILE A 214 1.35 10.64 -9.16
N GLU A 215 1.88 10.78 -10.37
CA GLU A 215 1.70 11.99 -11.18
C GLU A 215 0.23 12.19 -11.56
N GLY A 216 -0.24 13.42 -11.40
CA GLY A 216 -1.53 13.86 -11.88
C GLY A 216 -2.16 14.88 -10.95
N ALA A 217 -2.79 15.89 -11.54
CA ALA A 217 -3.55 16.89 -10.82
C ALA A 217 -5.04 16.71 -11.12
N SER A 218 -5.83 16.55 -10.08
CA SER A 218 -7.28 16.65 -10.17
C SER A 218 -7.64 18.13 -10.25
N SER A 219 -7.82 18.67 -11.47
CA SER A 219 -8.30 20.05 -11.63
C SER A 219 -9.81 20.07 -11.73
N ASP A 220 -10.48 20.68 -10.76
CA ASP A 220 -11.87 21.06 -10.92
C ASP A 220 -11.96 22.34 -11.78
N ARG A 221 -12.86 22.33 -12.76
CA ARG A 221 -13.17 23.50 -13.59
C ARG A 221 -14.39 24.28 -13.06
N GLY A 222 -15.00 23.78 -11.99
CA GLY A 222 -16.23 24.28 -11.42
C GLY A 222 -17.46 23.67 -12.09
N MET A 223 -18.60 23.90 -11.44
CA MET A 223 -19.91 23.46 -11.90
C MET A 223 -20.56 24.55 -12.76
N SER A 224 -21.14 24.16 -13.90
CA SER A 224 -21.88 25.07 -14.76
C SER A 224 -23.26 25.40 -14.18
N LEU A 225 -23.84 26.53 -14.58
CA LEU A 225 -25.19 26.90 -14.19
C LEU A 225 -26.21 25.88 -14.74
N GLU A 226 -25.98 25.36 -15.94
CA GLU A 226 -26.82 24.36 -16.57
C GLU A 226 -26.88 23.07 -15.74
N PHE A 227 -25.76 22.66 -15.15
CA PHE A 227 -25.73 21.51 -14.24
C PHE A 227 -26.50 21.82 -12.94
N GLU A 228 -26.30 23.01 -12.36
CA GLU A 228 -27.01 23.44 -11.15
C GLU A 228 -28.53 23.45 -11.37
N PHE A 229 -29.01 23.94 -12.51
CA PHE A 229 -30.43 23.88 -12.89
C PHE A 229 -30.94 22.45 -13.01
N ALA A 230 -30.22 21.58 -13.72
CA ALA A 230 -30.61 20.17 -13.84
C ALA A 230 -30.64 19.44 -12.49
N PHE A 231 -29.72 19.77 -11.59
CA PHE A 231 -29.70 19.23 -10.24
C PHE A 231 -30.93 19.66 -9.44
N ASN A 232 -31.32 20.93 -9.52
CA ASN A 232 -32.52 21.44 -8.84
C ASN A 232 -33.80 20.79 -9.39
N GLU A 233 -33.93 20.65 -10.71
CA GLU A 233 -35.06 19.92 -11.31
C GLU A 233 -35.11 18.45 -10.88
N PHE A 234 -33.94 17.82 -10.71
CA PHE A 234 -33.84 16.47 -10.19
C PHE A 234 -34.27 16.40 -8.72
N MET A 235 -33.87 17.37 -7.89
CA MET A 235 -34.29 17.46 -6.50
C MET A 235 -35.80 17.62 -6.36
N GLU A 236 -36.42 18.52 -7.13
CA GLU A 236 -37.87 18.67 -7.18
C GLU A 236 -38.57 17.36 -7.56
N ALA A 237 -38.03 16.63 -8.55
CA ALA A 237 -38.59 15.34 -8.94
C ALA A 237 -38.51 14.28 -7.83
N ILE A 238 -37.44 14.27 -7.02
CA ILE A 238 -37.31 13.39 -5.86
C ILE A 238 -38.35 13.77 -4.80
N THR A 239 -38.42 15.04 -4.42
CA THR A 239 -39.30 15.49 -3.32
C THR A 239 -40.77 15.35 -3.65
N ASP A 240 -41.15 15.61 -4.89
CA ASP A 240 -42.56 15.71 -5.27
C ASP A 240 -43.13 14.37 -5.75
N THR A 241 -42.31 13.57 -6.43
CA THR A 241 -42.80 12.36 -7.14
C THR A 241 -42.07 11.08 -6.73
N SER A 242 -41.10 11.14 -5.80
CA SER A 242 -40.26 9.99 -5.44
C SER A 242 -39.66 9.31 -6.68
N TRP A 243 -39.20 10.12 -7.64
CA TRP A 243 -38.69 9.66 -8.93
C TRP A 243 -37.71 8.50 -8.73
N HIS A 244 -37.94 7.36 -9.41
CA HIS A 244 -37.16 6.11 -9.29
C HIS A 244 -36.79 5.69 -7.84
N GLN A 245 -37.68 5.90 -6.87
CA GLN A 245 -37.46 5.51 -5.47
C GLN A 245 -36.27 6.22 -4.83
N HIS A 246 -35.78 7.30 -5.42
CA HIS A 246 -34.82 8.18 -4.76
C HIS A 246 -35.52 8.88 -3.58
N GLU A 247 -34.78 9.11 -2.51
CA GLU A 247 -35.31 9.76 -1.30
C GLU A 247 -34.38 10.89 -0.86
N TYR A 248 -34.94 11.94 -0.27
CA TYR A 248 -34.19 12.99 0.41
C TYR A 248 -34.48 12.91 1.90
N LYS A 249 -33.52 12.37 2.67
CA LYS A 249 -33.69 12.06 4.09
C LYS A 249 -32.39 12.18 4.87
N VAL A 250 -32.51 12.20 6.19
CA VAL A 250 -31.36 12.19 7.11
C VAL A 250 -30.80 10.78 7.19
N MET A 251 -29.50 10.66 7.52
CA MET A 251 -28.89 9.37 7.78
C MET A 251 -29.66 8.63 8.89
N PRO A 252 -30.13 7.40 8.65
CA PRO A 252 -30.68 6.59 9.73
C PRO A 252 -29.53 6.25 10.70
N ILE A 253 -29.68 6.68 11.95
CA ILE A 253 -28.80 6.36 13.08
C ILE A 253 -28.90 4.86 13.40
#